data_AF-A0A6P9AXG8-F1
#
_entry.id   AF-A0A6P9AXG8-F1
#
_cell.length_a   1.000
_cell.length_b   1.000
_cell.length_c   1.000
_cell.angle_alpha   90.00
_cell.angle_beta   90.00
_cell.angle_gamma   90.00
#
_symmetry.space_group_name_H-M   'P 1'
#
loop_
_entity.id
_entity.type
_entity.pdbx_description
1 polymer ?
#
loop_
_entity_poly.entity_id
_entity_poly.type
_entity_poly.pdbx_seq_one_letter_code
_entity_poly.pdbx_strand_id
1 'polypeptide(L)'
;MVFCVELCLYQLGFLSVSFSPPPFLPPVQSLEWETFEQYCTWQLFLAHNIPLETIIPILQHLKYKEHPEALSCLLLQLRREKPTEEMVKMVLSRPCHPDDQFTTSILRHWCIKHENHLIEHIKSLLIKNNSLPRKRQ
;
A
#
# COMPACT_ATOMS: atom_id res chain seq x y z
N MET A 1 1.34 13.46 20.79
CA MET A 1 1.33 12.62 22.02
C MET A 1 0.05 11.82 22.18
N VAL A 2 -1.14 12.37 21.91
CA VAL A 2 -2.43 11.66 22.07
C VAL A 2 -2.49 10.35 21.26
N PHE A 3 -2.14 10.37 19.97
CA PHE A 3 -2.13 9.18 19.10
C PHE A 3 -1.16 8.06 19.54
N CYS A 4 -0.05 8.40 20.20
CA CYS A 4 0.94 7.41 20.65
C CYS A 4 0.46 6.68 21.93
N VAL A 5 -0.28 7.41 22.78
CA VAL A 5 -0.94 6.84 23.97
C VAL A 5 -2.11 5.96 23.52
N GLU A 6 -2.89 6.39 22.52
CA GLU A 6 -3.96 5.56 21.95
C GLU A 6 -3.44 4.29 21.27
N LEU A 7 -2.32 4.36 20.53
CA LEU A 7 -1.66 3.18 19.95
C LEU A 7 -1.20 2.19 21.03
N CYS A 8 -0.58 2.70 22.09
CA CYS A 8 -0.11 1.88 23.21
C CYS A 8 -1.27 1.25 23.96
N LEU A 9 -2.35 2.00 24.23
CA LEU A 9 -3.55 1.51 24.90
C LEU A 9 -4.34 0.52 24.03
N TYR A 10 -4.37 0.70 22.70
CA TYR A 10 -4.95 -0.26 21.76
C TYR A 10 -4.16 -1.58 21.75
N GLN A 11 -2.82 -1.51 21.63
CA GLN A 11 -1.97 -2.71 21.66
C GLN A 11 -2.03 -3.45 23.00
N LEU A 12 -2.25 -2.74 24.10
CA LEU A 12 -2.42 -3.32 25.44
C LEU A 12 -3.87 -3.77 25.73
N GLY A 13 -4.80 -3.61 24.79
CA GLY A 13 -6.20 -4.03 24.92
C GLY A 13 -7.07 -3.15 25.83
N PHE A 14 -6.58 -1.97 26.22
CA PHE A 14 -7.29 -1.02 27.09
C PHE A 14 -8.12 0.02 26.33
N LEU A 15 -7.94 0.14 25.01
CA LEU A 15 -8.77 0.97 24.15
C LEU A 15 -9.43 0.13 23.06
N SER A 16 -10.76 0.06 23.06
CA SER A 16 -11.53 -0.22 21.85
C SER A 16 -11.71 1.10 21.11
N VAL A 17 -10.71 1.52 20.32
CA VAL A 17 -10.95 2.57 19.32
C VAL A 17 -12.00 1.99 18.38
N SER A 18 -13.24 2.43 18.56
CA SER A 18 -14.31 2.13 17.62
C SER A 18 -14.03 2.98 16.38
N PHE A 19 -13.15 2.48 15.50
CA PHE A 19 -13.28 2.79 14.09
C PHE A 19 -14.61 2.17 13.65
N SER A 20 -15.72 2.85 13.95
CA SER A 20 -16.95 2.64 13.20
C SER A 20 -16.53 2.90 11.76
N PRO A 21 -16.46 1.88 10.89
CA PRO A 21 -15.64 1.98 9.69
C PRO A 21 -16.15 3.14 8.85
N PRO A 22 -15.45 4.29 8.81
CA PRO A 22 -15.78 5.26 7.80
C PRO A 22 -15.31 4.61 6.50
N PRO A 23 -16.10 4.64 5.42
CA PRO A 23 -15.63 4.14 4.15
C PRO A 23 -14.41 4.99 3.74
N PHE A 24 -13.21 4.42 3.81
CA PHE A 24 -12.02 4.81 3.05
C PHE A 24 -11.31 6.17 3.32
N LEU A 25 -11.67 6.95 4.34
CA LEU A 25 -11.10 8.33 4.50
C LEU A 25 -9.78 8.53 5.28
N PRO A 26 -9.34 7.70 6.25
CA PRO A 26 -8.19 8.05 7.08
C PRO A 26 -6.83 8.13 6.36
N PRO A 27 -6.46 7.24 5.42
CA PRO A 27 -5.09 7.22 4.91
C PRO A 27 -4.82 8.27 3.81
N VAL A 28 -5.84 8.83 3.15
CA VAL A 28 -5.67 9.92 2.16
C VAL A 28 -5.61 11.27 2.86
N GLN A 29 -6.45 11.50 3.86
CA GLN A 29 -6.43 12.73 4.66
C GLN A 29 -5.16 12.82 5.52
N SER A 30 -4.63 11.68 5.98
CA SER A 30 -3.38 11.67 6.74
C SER A 30 -2.16 12.05 5.91
N LEU A 31 -2.23 12.07 4.57
CA LEU A 31 -1.10 12.46 3.73
C LEU A 31 -0.67 13.92 3.90
N GLU A 32 -1.56 14.77 4.43
CA GLU A 32 -1.28 16.18 4.75
C GLU A 32 -0.81 16.38 6.20
N TRP A 33 -0.80 15.33 7.02
CA TRP A 33 -0.45 15.42 8.45
C TRP A 33 1.06 15.40 8.65
N GLU A 34 1.52 15.79 9.85
CA GLU A 34 2.94 15.75 10.20
C GLU A 34 3.49 14.31 10.19
N THR A 35 4.78 14.13 9.89
CA THR A 35 5.48 12.82 9.80
C THR A 35 5.14 11.87 10.95
N PHE A 36 5.10 12.38 12.19
CA PHE A 36 4.78 11.55 13.36
C PHE A 36 3.32 11.09 13.36
N GLU A 37 2.39 11.98 13.00
CA GLU A 37 0.96 11.69 12.95
C GLU A 37 0.64 10.70 11.82
N GLN A 38 1.31 10.83 10.67
CA GLN A 38 1.26 9.82 9.61
C GLN A 38 1.71 8.47 10.15
N TYR A 39 2.89 8.41 10.77
CA TYR A 39 3.42 7.16 11.29
C TYR A 39 2.46 6.51 12.30
N CYS A 40 1.95 7.27 13.28
CA CYS A 40 0.98 6.76 14.25
C CYS A 40 -0.30 6.25 13.59
N THR A 41 -0.85 6.98 12.63
CA THR A 41 -2.09 6.59 11.91
C THR A 41 -1.89 5.31 11.12
N TRP A 42 -0.78 5.22 10.40
CA TRP A 42 -0.42 4.01 9.67
C TRP A 42 -0.21 2.83 10.62
N GLN A 43 0.49 3.00 11.75
CA GLN A 43 0.66 1.93 12.73
C GLN A 43 -0.67 1.46 13.35
N LEU A 44 -1.58 2.39 13.69
CA LEU A 44 -2.94 2.07 14.16
C LEU A 44 -3.68 1.25 13.10
N PHE A 45 -3.65 1.72 11.85
CA PHE A 45 -4.30 1.05 10.73
C PHE A 45 -3.81 -0.39 10.55
N LEU A 46 -2.50 -0.61 10.64
CA LEU A 46 -1.91 -1.95 10.58
C LEU A 46 -2.35 -2.85 11.73
N ALA A 47 -2.55 -2.29 12.92
CA ALA A 47 -2.97 -3.04 14.11
C ALA A 47 -4.45 -3.49 14.04
N HIS A 48 -5.25 -2.92 13.13
CA HIS A 48 -6.66 -3.29 12.94
C HIS A 48 -6.88 -4.50 12.01
N ASN A 49 -5.83 -5.20 11.56
CA ASN A 49 -5.92 -6.36 10.65
C ASN A 49 -6.77 -6.10 9.39
N ILE A 50 -6.74 -4.86 8.88
CA ILE A 50 -7.50 -4.47 7.70
C ILE A 50 -6.85 -5.11 6.46
N PRO A 51 -7.62 -5.78 5.57
CA PRO A 51 -7.06 -6.42 4.39
C PRO A 51 -6.37 -5.39 3.47
N LEU A 52 -5.14 -5.70 3.06
CA LEU A 52 -4.30 -4.81 2.26
C LEU A 52 -4.96 -4.40 0.93
N GLU A 53 -5.82 -5.23 0.38
CA GLU A 53 -6.61 -4.95 -0.83
C GLU A 53 -7.44 -3.67 -0.73
N THR A 54 -7.90 -3.31 0.47
CA THR A 54 -8.68 -2.07 0.69
C THR A 54 -7.81 -0.82 0.66
N ILE A 55 -6.51 -0.95 0.96
CA ILE A 55 -5.58 0.16 1.07
C ILE A 55 -4.83 0.37 -0.23
N ILE A 56 -4.54 -0.71 -0.96
CA ILE A 56 -3.77 -0.69 -2.21
C ILE A 56 -4.19 0.41 -3.20
N PRO A 57 -5.48 0.76 -3.38
CA PRO A 57 -5.90 1.92 -4.18
C PRO A 57 -5.19 3.25 -3.85
N ILE A 58 -4.82 3.48 -2.58
CA ILE A 58 -4.12 4.71 -2.18
C ILE A 58 -2.75 4.85 -2.82
N LEU A 59 -2.14 3.74 -3.23
CA LEU A 59 -0.80 3.68 -3.81
C LEU A 59 -0.68 4.56 -5.07
N GLN A 60 -1.79 4.84 -5.76
CA GLN A 60 -1.85 5.77 -6.91
C GLN A 60 -1.76 7.24 -6.52
N HIS A 61 -2.13 7.58 -5.28
CA HIS A 61 -2.12 8.94 -4.74
C HIS A 61 -0.78 9.25 -4.03
N LEU A 62 0.02 8.22 -3.74
CA LEU A 62 1.29 8.37 -3.04
C LEU A 62 2.42 8.81 -3.97
N LYS A 63 2.90 10.05 -3.78
CA LYS A 63 4.10 10.55 -4.45
C LYS A 63 5.35 10.25 -3.63
N TYR A 64 6.40 9.82 -4.31
CA TYR A 64 7.68 9.44 -3.71
C TYR A 64 8.27 10.48 -2.75
N LYS A 65 8.30 11.77 -3.13
CA LYS A 65 8.88 12.84 -2.30
C LYS A 65 7.96 13.38 -1.21
N GLU A 66 6.65 13.29 -1.42
CA GLU A 66 5.69 13.93 -0.51
C GLU A 66 5.28 12.96 0.61
N HIS A 67 5.26 11.64 0.37
CA HIS A 67 4.70 10.66 1.33
C HIS A 67 5.65 9.47 1.62
N PRO A 68 6.89 9.71 2.09
CA PRO A 68 7.85 8.63 2.36
C PRO A 68 7.41 7.66 3.48
N GLU A 69 6.64 8.14 4.46
CA GLU A 69 6.14 7.36 5.60
C GLU A 69 5.10 6.32 5.15
N ALA A 70 4.11 6.77 4.39
CA ALA A 70 3.07 5.92 3.81
C ALA A 70 3.66 4.86 2.88
N LEU A 71 4.63 5.25 2.04
CA LEU A 71 5.32 4.33 1.14
C LEU A 71 6.12 3.28 1.90
N SER A 72 6.86 3.69 2.93
CA SER A 72 7.62 2.75 3.77
C SER A 72 6.70 1.75 4.46
N CYS A 73 5.57 2.22 4.99
CA CYS A 73 4.56 1.38 5.63
C CYS A 73 3.97 0.35 4.65
N LEU A 74 3.49 0.80 3.49
CA LEU A 74 2.92 -0.09 2.46
C LEU A 74 3.94 -1.08 1.93
N LEU A 75 5.20 -0.67 1.74
CA LEU A 75 6.26 -1.58 1.31
C LEU A 75 6.46 -2.72 2.31
N LEU A 76 6.50 -2.40 3.61
CA LEU A 76 6.64 -3.40 4.66
C LEU A 76 5.46 -4.37 4.72
N GLN A 77 4.23 -3.89 4.47
CA GLN A 77 3.04 -4.74 4.41
C GLN A 77 3.02 -5.64 3.17
N LEU A 78 3.27 -5.07 1.99
CA LEU A 78 3.31 -5.83 0.73
C LEU A 78 4.34 -6.96 0.77
N ARG A 79 5.44 -6.80 1.51
CA ARG A 79 6.46 -7.85 1.69
C ARG A 79 5.99 -9.03 2.54
N ARG A 80 4.93 -8.86 3.34
CA ARG A 80 4.33 -9.93 4.16
C ARG A 80 3.21 -10.65 3.41
N GLU A 81 2.59 -9.98 2.44
CA GLU A 81 1.48 -10.51 1.66
C GLU A 81 1.93 -11.28 0.41
N LYS A 82 1.09 -12.25 0.02
CA LYS A 82 1.21 -12.95 -1.27
C LYS A 82 0.75 -12.02 -2.40
N PRO A 83 1.50 -11.87 -3.51
CA PRO A 83 1.09 -11.00 -4.60
C PRO A 83 -0.22 -11.50 -5.22
N THR A 84 -1.21 -10.62 -5.34
CA THR A 84 -2.43 -10.84 -6.13
C THR A 84 -2.37 -9.99 -7.42
N GLU A 85 -3.21 -10.32 -8.40
CA GLU A 85 -3.24 -9.62 -9.69
C GLU A 85 -3.46 -8.11 -9.52
N GLU A 86 -4.37 -7.72 -8.62
CA GLU A 86 -4.67 -6.30 -8.37
C GLU A 86 -3.51 -5.59 -7.67
N MET A 87 -2.80 -6.24 -6.74
CA MET A 87 -1.61 -5.64 -6.11
C MET A 87 -0.53 -5.36 -7.15
N VAL A 88 -0.25 -6.35 -8.02
CA VAL A 88 0.79 -6.23 -9.05
C VAL A 88 0.43 -5.14 -10.06
N LYS A 89 -0.84 -5.09 -10.49
CA LYS A 89 -1.35 -4.02 -11.36
C LYS A 89 -1.15 -2.65 -10.75
N MET A 90 -1.48 -2.50 -9.47
CA MET A 90 -1.39 -1.21 -8.76
C MET A 90 0.05 -0.75 -8.60
N VAL A 91 0.95 -1.68 -8.23
CA VAL A 91 2.40 -1.44 -8.15
C VAL A 91 2.99 -1.02 -9.52
N LEU A 92 2.59 -1.68 -10.59
CA LEU A 92 3.04 -1.38 -11.96
C LEU A 92 2.40 -0.12 -12.56
N SER A 93 1.25 0.31 -12.03
CA SER A 93 0.54 1.52 -12.49
C SER A 93 1.14 2.83 -11.94
N ARG A 94 2.07 2.75 -10.99
CA ARG A 94 2.78 3.92 -10.46
C ARG A 94 3.69 4.53 -11.53
N PRO A 95 3.83 5.88 -11.56
CA PRO A 95 4.81 6.52 -12.43
C PRO A 95 6.24 6.09 -12.06
N CYS A 96 7.03 5.74 -13.07
CA CYS A 96 8.44 5.41 -12.88
C CYS A 96 9.26 6.68 -12.67
N HIS A 97 9.89 6.81 -11.51
CA HIS A 97 10.86 7.87 -11.23
C HIS A 97 12.24 7.22 -10.98
N PRO A 98 13.35 7.75 -11.51
CA PRO A 98 14.68 7.15 -11.33
C PRO A 98 15.08 6.92 -9.87
N ASP A 99 14.68 7.84 -9.00
CA ASP A 99 14.92 7.76 -7.55
C ASP A 99 13.87 6.93 -6.78
N ASP A 100 12.73 6.59 -7.41
CA ASP A 100 11.68 5.78 -6.77
C ASP A 100 12.00 4.29 -6.92
N GLN A 101 12.56 3.72 -5.87
CA GLN A 101 12.87 2.28 -5.80
C GLN A 101 11.73 1.44 -5.23
N PHE A 102 10.54 2.00 -4.99
CA PHE A 102 9.43 1.29 -4.39
C PHE A 102 9.03 0.06 -5.23
N THR A 103 8.71 0.29 -6.51
CA THR A 103 8.24 -0.76 -7.43
C THR A 103 9.29 -1.84 -7.64
N THR A 104 10.55 -1.46 -7.84
CA THR A 104 11.65 -2.42 -8.04
C THR A 104 11.92 -3.24 -6.78
N SER A 105 11.85 -2.63 -5.59
CA SER A 105 12.07 -3.30 -4.31
C SER A 105 11.00 -4.37 -4.04
N ILE A 106 9.71 -4.04 -4.23
CA ILE A 106 8.64 -5.01 -3.97
C ILE A 106 8.61 -6.13 -5.02
N LEU A 107 8.79 -5.80 -6.30
CA LEU A 107 8.84 -6.82 -7.36
C LEU A 107 10.01 -7.77 -7.15
N ARG A 108 11.18 -7.28 -6.75
CA ARG A 108 12.33 -8.12 -6.40
C ARG A 108 12.00 -9.05 -5.24
N HIS A 109 11.32 -8.55 -4.20
CA HIS A 109 10.94 -9.38 -3.06
C HIS A 109 9.98 -10.51 -3.46
N TRP A 110 8.93 -10.18 -4.21
CA TRP A 110 7.97 -11.17 -4.70
C TRP A 110 8.59 -12.13 -5.71
N CYS A 111 9.53 -11.69 -6.54
CA CYS A 111 10.26 -12.57 -7.46
C CYS A 111 11.02 -13.64 -6.67
N ILE A 112 11.68 -13.29 -5.57
CA ILE A 112 12.44 -14.25 -4.75
C ILE A 112 11.52 -15.24 -4.01
N LYS A 113 10.36 -14.79 -3.52
CA LYS A 113 9.47 -15.64 -2.68
C LYS A 113 8.34 -16.33 -3.44
N HIS A 114 7.84 -15.72 -4.51
CA HIS A 114 6.59 -16.05 -5.19
C HIS A 114 6.74 -15.92 -6.71
N GLU A 115 7.89 -16.32 -7.25
CA GLU A 115 8.24 -16.19 -8.68
C GLU A 115 7.11 -16.60 -9.63
N ASN A 116 6.59 -17.83 -9.47
CA ASN A 116 5.56 -18.37 -10.34
C ASN A 116 4.29 -17.53 -10.35
N HIS A 117 3.80 -17.12 -9.17
CA HIS A 117 2.61 -16.26 -9.07
C HIS A 117 2.84 -14.89 -9.69
N LEU A 118 4.01 -14.28 -9.44
CA LEU A 118 4.34 -12.98 -10.02
C LEU A 118 4.39 -13.05 -11.55
N ILE A 119 5.03 -14.08 -12.11
CA ILE A 119 5.11 -14.30 -13.56
C ILE A 119 3.72 -14.47 -14.15
N GLU A 120 2.85 -15.29 -13.54
CA GLU A 120 1.47 -15.48 -14.00
C GLU A 120 0.67 -14.18 -14.01
N HIS A 121 0.75 -13.40 -12.93
CA HIS A 121 0.05 -12.12 -12.83
C HIS A 121 0.57 -11.11 -13.87
N ILE A 122 1.89 -10.98 -14.04
CA ILE A 122 2.47 -10.09 -15.05
C ILE A 122 2.06 -10.54 -16.46
N LYS A 123 2.10 -11.84 -16.77
CA LYS A 123 1.65 -12.38 -18.05
C LYS A 123 0.18 -12.04 -18.32
N SER A 124 -0.70 -12.27 -17.34
CA SER A 124 -2.11 -11.93 -17.42
C SER A 124 -2.31 -10.44 -17.75
N LEU A 125 -1.61 -9.56 -17.02
CA LEU A 125 -1.70 -8.12 -17.23
C LEU A 125 -1.20 -7.68 -18.61
N LEU A 126 -0.11 -8.27 -19.11
CA LEU A 126 0.42 -7.99 -20.45
C LEU A 126 -0.52 -8.46 -21.57
N ILE A 127 -1.14 -9.63 -21.42
CA ILE A 127 -2.09 -10.16 -22.41
C ILE A 127 -3.35 -9.30 -22.46
N LYS A 128 -3.94 -8.97 -21.29
CA LYS A 128 -5.12 -8.11 -21.19
C LYS A 128 -4.88 -6.70 -21.76
N ASN A 129 -3.69 -6.14 -21.56
CA ASN A 129 -3.35 -4.83 -22.12
C ASN A 129 -3.11 -4.87 -23.64
N ASN A 130 -2.65 -5.99 -24.19
CA ASN A 130 -2.42 -6.13 -25.65
C ASN A 130 -3.69 -6.51 -26.43
N SER A 131 -4.69 -7.13 -25.80
CA SER A 131 -5.95 -7.49 -26.46
C SER A 131 -6.94 -6.32 -26.61
N LEU A 132 -6.72 -5.21 -25.91
CA LEU A 132 -7.48 -3.98 -26.13
C LEU A 132 -7.04 -3.33 -27.46
N PRO A 133 -7.97 -3.04 -28.38
CA PRO A 133 -7.61 -2.39 -29.63
C PRO A 133 -7.03 -1.01 -29.32
N ARG A 134 -5.72 -0.84 -29.58
CA ARG A 134 -5.06 0.47 -29.58
C ARG A 134 -5.85 1.39 -30.52
N LYS A 135 -6.72 2.24 -29.98
CA LYS A 135 -7.14 3.47 -30.68
C LYS A 135 -5.89 4.34 -30.79
N ARG A 136 -5.14 4.15 -31.87
CA ARG A 136 -4.21 5.14 -32.40
C ARG A 136 -5.06 6.33 -32.80
N GLN A 137 -4.92 7.44 -32.08
CA GLN A 137 -5.48 8.74 -32.42
C GLN A 137 -4.31 9.66 -32.79
#